data_AF-A0A433SUP9-F1
#
_entry.id   AF-A0A433SUP9-F1
#
_cell.length_a   1.000
_cell.length_b   1.000
_cell.length_c   1.000
_cell.angle_alpha   90.00
_cell.angle_beta   90.00
_cell.angle_gamma   90.00
#
_symmetry.space_group_name_H-M   'P 1'
#
loop_
_entity.id
_entity.type
_entity.pdbx_description
1 polymer ?
#
loop_
_entity_poly.entity_id
_entity_poly.type
_entity_poly.pdbx_seq_one_letter_code
_entity_poly.pdbx_strand_id
1 'polypeptide(L)'
;MFSILLDDTNVLASPPVPALAEQKCSVDSHGIRRYNGKPCASTTRYDDGHRGACGCGPANSDNPYTWNLADYVTAPNQKFFDDGGMNTWCGSNCGVCVKLTPTDQPNTHGYEVHFDLQNNKGQVSNGLGWDNPECTWERVACPSYLSSYYKQCECF
;
A
#
# COMPACT_ATOMS: atom_id res chain seq x y z
N MET A 1 -9.75 5.28 -5.55
CA MET A 1 -8.72 4.30 -5.20
C MET A 1 -7.59 4.36 -6.22
N PHE A 2 -6.35 4.37 -5.76
CA PHE A 2 -5.13 4.33 -6.57
C PHE A 2 -4.57 2.89 -6.54
N SER A 3 -3.96 2.34 -7.59
CA SER A 3 -3.49 0.94 -7.54
C SER A 3 -2.00 0.88 -7.83
N ILE A 4 -1.20 0.95 -6.77
CA ILE A 4 0.21 0.54 -6.81
C ILE A 4 0.32 -0.89 -6.28
N LEU A 5 1.50 -1.50 -6.47
CA LEU A 5 1.74 -2.89 -6.16
C LEU A 5 2.48 -3.02 -4.82
N LEU A 6 2.16 -4.05 -4.04
CA LEU A 6 2.86 -4.34 -2.79
C LEU A 6 3.73 -5.59 -2.99
N ASP A 7 5.03 -5.46 -2.71
CA ASP A 7 5.94 -6.60 -2.69
C ASP A 7 5.71 -7.43 -1.42
N ASP A 8 5.27 -8.68 -1.61
CA ASP A 8 4.91 -9.62 -0.54
C ASP A 8 6.04 -10.58 -0.16
N THR A 9 7.17 -10.57 -0.89
CA THR A 9 8.21 -11.59 -0.83
C THR A 9 8.92 -11.71 0.52
N ASN A 10 8.64 -10.78 1.45
CA ASN A 10 9.23 -10.74 2.78
C ASN A 10 8.23 -10.25 3.85
N VAL A 11 6.93 -10.45 3.64
CA VAL A 11 5.94 -10.00 4.63
C VAL A 11 5.98 -10.93 5.84
N LEU A 12 6.52 -10.41 6.93
CA LEU A 12 6.46 -11.07 8.23
C LEU A 12 5.06 -10.89 8.81
N ALA A 13 4.48 -11.98 9.33
CA ALA A 13 3.29 -11.89 10.16
C ALA A 13 3.57 -10.94 11.32
N SER A 14 2.69 -9.96 11.54
CA SER A 14 2.78 -9.14 12.75
C SER A 14 2.43 -10.01 13.96
N PRO A 15 3.24 -10.04 15.03
CA PRO A 15 2.82 -10.66 16.27
C PRO A 15 1.58 -9.92 16.81
N PRO A 16 0.69 -10.60 17.56
CA PRO A 16 -0.46 -9.94 18.17
C PRO A 16 0.02 -8.84 19.12
N VAL A 17 -0.27 -7.58 18.77
CA VAL A 17 0.14 -6.40 19.53
C VAL A 17 -0.96 -6.05 20.55
N PRO A 18 -0.63 -5.75 21.81
CA PRO A 18 -1.62 -5.24 22.77
C PRO A 18 -2.25 -3.94 22.27
N ALA A 19 -3.56 -3.78 22.46
CA ALA A 19 -4.38 -2.64 22.00
C ALA A 19 -3.99 -1.24 22.54
N LEU A 20 -2.86 -1.13 23.25
CA LEU A 20 -2.39 0.06 23.98
C LEU A 20 -0.96 0.45 23.64
N ALA A 21 -0.32 -0.22 22.69
CA ALA A 21 1.10 -0.02 22.45
C ALA A 21 1.37 1.20 21.53
N GLU A 22 2.24 2.10 21.99
CA GLU A 22 2.61 3.36 21.36
C GLU A 22 3.35 3.12 20.03
N GLN A 23 3.17 4.03 19.05
CA GLN A 23 3.92 4.06 17.79
C GLN A 23 5.44 3.95 18.05
N LYS A 24 6.15 3.12 17.28
CA LYS A 24 7.61 3.01 17.36
C LYS A 24 8.32 4.08 16.52
N CYS A 25 7.67 4.62 15.49
CA CYS A 25 8.30 5.67 14.68
C CYS A 25 8.27 7.03 15.36
N SER A 26 9.45 7.62 15.53
CA SER A 26 9.64 8.96 16.09
C SER A 26 9.75 10.01 15.00
N VAL A 27 9.29 11.23 15.28
CA VAL A 27 9.40 12.38 14.38
C VAL A 27 10.86 12.86 14.32
N ASP A 28 11.41 13.01 13.11
CA ASP A 28 12.74 13.58 12.88
C ASP A 28 12.73 15.13 12.84
N SER A 29 13.90 15.75 12.62
CA SER A 29 14.03 17.21 12.57
C SER A 29 13.23 17.89 11.45
N HIS A 30 12.70 17.13 10.50
CA HIS A 30 11.91 17.61 9.36
C HIS A 30 10.42 17.29 9.52
N GLY A 31 9.99 16.76 10.67
CA GLY A 31 8.60 16.39 10.89
C GLY A 31 8.20 15.03 10.33
N ILE A 32 9.15 14.21 9.88
CA ILE A 32 8.89 12.91 9.25
C ILE A 32 9.07 11.81 10.30
N ARG A 33 8.08 10.93 10.44
CA ARG A 33 8.20 9.75 11.29
C ARG A 33 9.17 8.74 10.69
N ARG A 34 10.18 8.34 11.46
CA ARG A 34 11.20 7.36 11.08
C ARG A 34 11.39 6.29 12.15
N TYR A 35 11.80 5.11 11.71
CA TYR A 35 12.24 4.02 12.57
C TYR A 35 13.57 3.46 12.04
N ASN A 36 14.62 3.50 12.87
CA ASN A 36 15.98 3.13 12.48
C ASN A 36 16.46 3.81 11.18
N GLY A 37 16.14 5.11 11.01
CA GLY A 37 16.50 5.90 9.84
C GLY A 37 15.59 5.73 8.62
N LYS A 38 14.77 4.67 8.56
CA LYS A 38 13.81 4.44 7.47
C LYS A 38 12.53 5.27 7.67
N PRO A 39 11.94 5.82 6.59
CA PRO A 39 10.68 6.52 6.69
C PRO A 39 9.54 5.55 7.04
N CYS A 40 8.58 6.04 7.80
CA CYS A 40 7.41 5.28 8.18
C CYS A 40 6.16 5.67 7.39
N ALA A 41 5.26 4.72 7.29
CA ALA A 41 3.95 4.83 6.67
C ALA A 41 2.87 4.34 7.64
N SER A 42 1.71 4.97 7.59
CA SER A 42 0.48 4.37 8.12
C SER A 42 -0.16 3.48 7.06
N THR A 43 -0.94 2.51 7.54
CA THR A 43 -1.73 1.63 6.67
C THR A 43 -3.18 1.58 7.14
N THR A 44 -4.12 1.47 6.22
CA THR A 44 -5.43 0.89 6.55
C THR A 44 -5.76 -0.25 5.59
N ARG A 45 -6.95 -0.84 5.75
CA ARG A 45 -7.51 -1.79 4.80
C ARG A 45 -8.74 -1.19 4.16
N TYR A 46 -8.95 -1.50 2.89
CA TYR A 46 -10.18 -1.14 2.19
C TYR A 46 -10.71 -2.31 1.35
N ASP A 47 -12.00 -2.24 1.04
CA ASP A 47 -12.68 -3.11 0.09
C ASP A 47 -13.82 -2.31 -0.54
N ASP A 48 -13.66 -1.87 -1.78
CA ASP A 48 -14.63 -1.03 -2.50
C ASP A 48 -15.08 -1.64 -3.85
N GLY A 49 -14.43 -2.71 -4.32
CA GLY A 49 -14.75 -3.39 -5.57
C GLY A 49 -14.48 -2.61 -6.87
N HIS A 50 -13.81 -1.45 -6.83
CA HIS A 50 -13.61 -0.59 -8.01
C HIS A 50 -12.41 -1.01 -8.88
N ARG A 51 -12.43 -0.62 -10.17
CA ARG A 51 -11.31 -0.83 -11.11
C ARG A 51 -10.01 -0.14 -10.68
N GLY A 52 -10.15 0.96 -9.94
CA GLY A 52 -9.02 1.76 -9.46
C GLY A 52 -8.42 2.68 -10.52
N ALA A 53 -7.69 3.69 -10.06
CA ALA A 53 -7.20 4.81 -10.86
C ALA A 53 -6.00 4.50 -11.76
N CYS A 54 -5.44 3.30 -11.66
CA CYS A 54 -4.45 2.81 -12.62
C CYS A 54 -5.09 1.96 -13.74
N GLY A 55 -6.42 1.86 -13.76
CA GLY A 55 -7.15 1.21 -14.84
C GLY A 55 -6.95 -0.30 -14.92
N CYS A 56 -6.76 -0.98 -13.78
CA CYS A 56 -6.48 -2.41 -13.71
C CYS A 56 -7.76 -3.27 -13.79
N GLY A 57 -8.40 -3.19 -14.95
CA GLY A 57 -9.61 -3.90 -15.34
C GLY A 57 -9.96 -3.61 -16.81
N PRO A 58 -10.98 -4.26 -17.38
CA PRO A 58 -11.40 -4.01 -18.75
C PRO A 58 -11.69 -2.53 -19.03
N ALA A 59 -11.33 -2.06 -20.22
CA ALA A 59 -11.61 -0.68 -20.63
C ALA A 59 -13.11 -0.37 -20.61
N ASN A 60 -13.46 0.87 -20.27
CA ASN A 60 -14.86 1.36 -20.17
C ASN A 60 -15.74 0.58 -19.16
N SER A 61 -15.12 -0.07 -18.18
CA SER A 61 -15.80 -0.74 -17.08
C SER A 61 -15.22 -0.25 -15.76
N ASP A 62 -16.01 -0.33 -14.68
CA ASP A 62 -15.51 -0.16 -13.31
C ASP A 62 -15.23 -1.52 -12.63
N ASN A 63 -15.23 -2.60 -13.40
CA ASN A 63 -14.89 -3.91 -12.91
C ASN A 63 -13.35 -4.08 -12.85
N PRO A 64 -12.77 -4.40 -11.69
CA PRO A 64 -11.35 -4.74 -11.60
C PRO A 64 -11.07 -6.14 -12.16
N TYR A 65 -9.84 -6.39 -12.59
CA TYR A 65 -9.37 -7.76 -12.78
C TYR A 65 -9.36 -8.51 -11.44
N THR A 66 -9.56 -9.83 -11.47
CA THR A 66 -9.59 -10.66 -10.26
C THR A 66 -8.33 -10.53 -9.42
N TRP A 67 -7.16 -10.45 -10.04
CA TRP A 67 -5.89 -10.27 -9.34
C TRP A 67 -5.84 -8.93 -8.58
N ASN A 68 -6.46 -7.86 -9.10
CA ASN A 68 -6.49 -6.55 -8.46
C ASN A 68 -7.37 -6.50 -7.20
N LEU A 69 -8.19 -7.54 -6.96
CA LEU A 69 -8.94 -7.74 -5.72
C LEU A 69 -8.29 -8.76 -4.78
N ALA A 70 -7.48 -9.67 -5.30
CA ALA A 70 -6.99 -10.85 -4.57
C ALA A 70 -5.51 -10.77 -4.17
N ASP A 71 -4.69 -10.11 -4.97
CA ASP A 71 -3.26 -9.95 -4.69
C ASP A 71 -2.99 -8.75 -3.78
N TYR A 72 -1.70 -8.59 -3.44
CA TYR A 72 -1.20 -7.49 -2.64
C TYR A 72 -1.04 -6.22 -3.48
N VAL A 73 -2.10 -5.41 -3.48
CA VAL A 73 -2.15 -4.08 -4.11
C VAL A 73 -2.57 -3.02 -3.10
N THR A 74 -2.24 -1.76 -3.36
CA THR A 74 -2.54 -0.67 -2.42
C THR A 74 -2.87 0.66 -3.11
N ALA A 75 -3.69 1.46 -2.43
CA ALA A 75 -3.96 2.85 -2.75
C ALA A 75 -3.15 3.80 -1.85
N PRO A 76 -2.08 4.42 -2.38
CA PRO A 76 -1.36 5.43 -1.62
C PRO A 76 -2.14 6.74 -1.52
N ASN A 77 -1.77 7.62 -0.59
CA ASN A 77 -2.27 9.01 -0.59
C ASN A 77 -1.93 9.75 -1.90
N GLN A 78 -2.77 10.72 -2.29
CA GLN A 78 -2.66 11.48 -3.55
C GLN A 78 -1.24 11.99 -3.85
N LYS A 79 -0.57 12.56 -2.84
CA LYS A 79 0.78 13.11 -3.00
C LYS A 79 1.78 12.04 -3.43
N PHE A 80 1.68 10.83 -2.90
CA PHE A 80 2.52 9.72 -3.33
C PHE A 80 2.02 9.15 -4.66
N PHE A 81 0.71 9.01 -4.86
CA PHE A 81 0.14 8.46 -6.10
C PHE A 81 0.68 9.14 -7.37
N ASP A 82 0.74 10.48 -7.36
CA ASP A 82 1.12 11.26 -8.54
C ASP A 82 2.41 12.08 -8.32
N ASP A 83 3.29 11.63 -7.42
CA ASP A 83 4.61 12.25 -7.19
C ASP A 83 4.55 13.76 -6.91
N GLY A 84 3.59 14.17 -6.08
CA GLY A 84 3.32 15.57 -5.74
C GLY A 84 2.33 16.26 -6.67
N GLY A 85 1.93 15.62 -7.77
CA GLY A 85 0.89 16.05 -8.68
C GLY A 85 -0.54 15.82 -8.16
N MET A 86 -1.49 16.16 -9.02
CA MET A 86 -2.93 16.18 -8.72
C MET A 86 -3.74 15.28 -9.66
N ASN A 87 -3.09 14.49 -10.53
CA ASN A 87 -3.79 13.54 -11.37
C ASN A 87 -4.46 12.50 -10.47
N THR A 88 -5.74 12.24 -10.73
CA THR A 88 -6.51 11.20 -10.03
C THR A 88 -6.70 9.94 -10.88
N TRP A 89 -6.08 9.90 -12.07
CA TRP A 89 -6.09 8.82 -13.04
C TRP A 89 -4.72 8.71 -13.69
N CYS A 90 -4.18 7.50 -13.86
CA CYS A 90 -2.83 7.24 -14.37
C CYS A 90 -1.74 8.13 -13.73
N GLY A 91 -1.77 8.21 -12.39
CA GLY A 91 -0.78 8.95 -11.64
C GLY A 91 0.63 8.40 -11.85
N SER A 92 1.62 9.27 -11.68
CA SER A 92 3.02 9.00 -11.99
C SER A 92 3.61 7.76 -11.30
N ASN A 93 3.03 7.32 -10.18
CA ASN A 93 3.48 6.12 -9.44
C ASN A 93 2.57 4.89 -9.62
N CYS A 94 1.65 4.88 -10.59
CA CYS A 94 0.96 3.64 -10.99
C CYS A 94 1.98 2.55 -11.36
N GLY A 95 1.73 1.32 -10.89
CA GLY A 95 2.60 0.16 -11.17
C GLY A 95 3.94 0.12 -10.42
N VAL A 96 4.25 1.12 -9.58
CA VAL A 96 5.40 1.06 -8.68
C VAL A 96 5.15 0.02 -7.58
N CYS A 97 6.20 -0.70 -7.17
CA CYS A 97 6.15 -1.57 -6.00
C CYS A 97 6.76 -0.90 -4.76
N VAL A 98 6.10 -1.10 -3.63
CA VAL A 98 6.63 -0.76 -2.31
C VAL A 98 6.72 -2.01 -1.45
N LYS A 99 7.74 -2.05 -0.59
CA LYS A 99 7.85 -3.03 0.49
C LYS A 99 7.47 -2.35 1.80
N LEU A 100 6.51 -2.94 2.52
CA LEU A 100 6.11 -2.52 3.84
C LEU A 100 6.64 -3.49 4.89
N THR A 101 7.34 -2.97 5.90
CA THR A 101 7.86 -3.78 7.01
C THR A 101 7.24 -3.27 8.32
N PRO A 102 6.36 -4.04 8.98
CA PRO A 102 5.72 -3.65 10.22
C PRO A 102 6.73 -3.28 11.31
N THR A 103 6.39 -2.30 12.13
CA THR A 103 7.11 -1.99 13.37
C THR A 103 6.52 -2.76 14.56
N ASP A 104 5.53 -3.64 14.36
CA ASP A 104 4.76 -4.32 15.41
C ASP A 104 3.97 -3.36 16.31
N GLN A 105 3.49 -2.24 15.77
CA GLN A 105 2.61 -1.30 16.45
C GLN A 105 1.45 -0.86 15.57
N PRO A 106 0.29 -0.49 16.11
CA PRO A 106 -0.74 0.20 15.34
C PRO A 106 -0.23 1.61 14.94
N ASN A 107 -0.74 2.13 13.82
CA ASN A 107 -0.42 3.49 13.39
C ASN A 107 -1.38 4.54 13.96
N THR A 108 -0.93 5.79 14.04
CA THR A 108 -1.78 6.98 14.25
C THR A 108 -1.61 7.97 13.09
N HIS A 109 -1.73 9.28 13.30
CA HIS A 109 -1.53 10.29 12.24
C HIS A 109 -0.08 10.80 12.20
N GLY A 110 0.26 11.53 11.12
CA GLY A 110 1.56 12.21 10.97
C GLY A 110 2.63 11.42 10.21
N TYR A 111 2.23 10.56 9.28
CA TYR A 111 3.14 9.91 8.34
C TYR A 111 3.16 10.66 7.01
N GLU A 112 4.31 10.67 6.33
CA GLU A 112 4.45 11.34 5.03
C GLU A 112 3.67 10.64 3.90
N VAL A 113 3.45 9.33 4.06
CA VAL A 113 2.73 8.47 3.13
C VAL A 113 1.76 7.58 3.90
N HIS A 114 0.63 7.30 3.25
CA HIS A 114 -0.39 6.38 3.73
C HIS A 114 -0.67 5.35 2.64
N PHE A 115 -0.79 4.07 3.01
CA PHE A 115 -1.10 2.98 2.09
C PHE A 115 -2.38 2.26 2.53
N ASP A 116 -3.47 2.47 1.80
CA ASP A 116 -4.69 1.68 1.96
C ASP A 116 -4.51 0.34 1.24
N LEU A 117 -4.60 -0.77 1.97
CA LEU A 117 -4.30 -2.10 1.46
C LEU A 117 -5.59 -2.81 1.02
N GLN A 118 -5.60 -3.35 -0.20
CA GLN A 118 -6.75 -4.11 -0.71
C GLN A 118 -6.96 -5.36 0.16
N ASN A 119 -8.20 -5.60 0.59
CA ASN A 119 -8.53 -6.74 1.45
C ASN A 119 -9.80 -7.49 1.04
N ASN A 120 -10.28 -7.35 -0.21
CA ASN A 120 -11.49 -8.03 -0.69
C ASN A 120 -11.47 -9.56 -0.48
N LYS A 121 -10.30 -10.20 -0.54
CA LYS A 121 -10.13 -11.64 -0.27
C LYS A 121 -9.58 -11.96 1.11
N GLY A 122 -9.47 -10.97 2.00
CA GLY A 122 -8.87 -11.14 3.31
C GLY A 122 -7.36 -11.36 3.27
N GLN A 123 -6.69 -11.05 2.15
CA GLN A 123 -5.25 -11.28 1.98
C GLN A 123 -4.39 -10.51 2.98
N VAL A 124 -4.88 -9.39 3.52
CA VAL A 124 -4.19 -8.60 4.55
C VAL A 124 -4.59 -9.07 5.95
N SER A 125 -5.90 -9.09 6.26
CA SER A 125 -6.36 -9.41 7.62
C SER A 125 -6.15 -10.88 7.98
N ASN A 126 -6.49 -11.81 7.08
CA ASN A 126 -6.37 -13.25 7.33
C ASN A 126 -5.04 -13.78 6.81
N GLY A 127 -4.58 -13.28 5.66
CA GLY A 127 -3.33 -13.75 5.04
C GLY A 127 -2.09 -13.28 5.81
N LEU A 128 -2.07 -12.03 6.27
CA LEU A 128 -0.91 -11.47 6.99
C LEU A 128 -1.14 -11.29 8.50
N GLY A 129 -2.39 -11.37 8.97
CA GLY A 129 -2.72 -11.05 10.36
C GLY A 129 -2.57 -9.57 10.70
N TRP A 130 -2.48 -8.70 9.70
CA TRP A 130 -2.22 -7.28 9.93
C TRP A 130 -3.48 -6.58 10.44
N ASP A 131 -3.34 -5.74 11.47
CA ASP A 131 -4.36 -4.80 11.94
C ASP A 131 -3.83 -3.35 11.90
N ASN A 132 -3.98 -2.71 10.74
CA ASN A 132 -3.48 -1.34 10.45
C ASN A 132 -2.09 -1.06 11.07
N PRO A 133 -1.07 -1.89 10.80
CA PRO A 133 0.24 -1.69 11.40
C PRO A 133 0.87 -0.37 10.93
N GLU A 134 1.66 0.22 11.81
CA GLU A 134 2.72 1.15 11.45
C GLU A 134 3.82 0.35 10.73
N CYS A 135 4.26 0.85 9.58
CA CYS A 135 5.27 0.20 8.76
C CYS A 135 6.42 1.15 8.47
N THR A 136 7.63 0.63 8.29
CA THR A 136 8.62 1.30 7.43
C THR A 136 8.34 0.95 5.97
N TRP A 137 8.73 1.83 5.05
CA TRP A 137 8.48 1.62 3.62
C TRP A 137 9.70 1.93 2.76
N GLU A 138 9.80 1.25 1.62
CA GLU A 138 10.79 1.52 0.58
C GLU A 138 10.25 1.15 -0.81
N ARG A 139 10.67 1.87 -1.85
CA ARG A 139 10.41 1.46 -3.24
C ARG A 139 11.30 0.27 -3.57
N VAL A 140 10.73 -0.73 -4.23
CA VAL A 140 11.43 -1.94 -4.63
C VAL A 140 11.12 -2.30 -6.08
N ALA A 141 11.95 -3.16 -6.68
CA ALA A 141 11.59 -3.78 -7.94
C ALA A 141 10.38 -4.68 -7.73
N CYS A 142 9.42 -4.61 -8.64
CA CYS A 142 8.25 -5.46 -8.56
C CYS A 142 8.59 -6.94 -8.78
N PRO A 143 7.96 -7.85 -8.01
CA PRO A 143 7.90 -9.25 -8.39
C PRO A 143 7.41 -9.42 -9.84
N SER A 144 7.99 -10.38 -10.56
CA SER A 144 7.76 -10.58 -11.99
C SER A 144 6.29 -10.79 -12.36
N TYR A 145 5.51 -11.44 -11.49
CA TYR A 145 4.08 -11.65 -11.70
C TYR A 145 3.29 -10.34 -11.58
N LEU A 146 3.56 -9.49 -10.58
CA LEU A 146 2.91 -8.18 -10.44
C LEU A 146 3.27 -7.25 -11.60
N SER A 147 4.53 -7.27 -12.06
CA SER A 147 4.91 -6.55 -13.28
C SER A 147 4.16 -7.04 -14.53
N SER A 148 3.84 -8.33 -14.58
CA SER A 148 3.08 -8.92 -15.70
C SER A 148 1.59 -8.61 -15.61
N TYR A 149 1.04 -8.47 -14.40
CA TYR A 149 -0.32 -7.99 -14.18
C TYR A 149 -0.48 -6.52 -14.55
N TYR A 150 0.46 -5.67 -14.15
CA TYR A 150 0.38 -4.24 -14.42
C TYR A 150 0.36 -3.93 -15.92
N LYS A 151 1.03 -4.74 -16.75
CA LYS A 151 0.97 -4.66 -18.23
C LYS A 151 -0.43 -4.81 -18.82
N GLN A 152 -1.40 -5.31 -18.07
CA GLN A 152 -2.79 -5.44 -18.49
C GLN A 152 -3.63 -4.20 -18.15
N CYS A 153 -3.09 -3.30 -17.33
CA CYS A 153 -3.77 -2.08 -16.90
C CYS A 153 -3.67 -1.01 -18.00
N GLU A 154 -4.61 -0.05 -17.97
CA GLU A 154 -4.68 1.04 -18.95
C GLU A 154 -3.46 1.98 -18.88
N CYS A 155 -2.86 2.13 -17.71
CA CYS A 155 -1.81 3.10 -17.44
C CYS A 155 -0.37 2.55 -17.57
N PHE A 156 -0.17 1.36 -18.16
CA PHE A 156 1.16 0.77 -18.33
C PHE A 156 2.07 1.55 -19.30
#